data_AF-A0A412XYE6-F1
#
_entry.id   AF-A0A412XYE6-F1
#
_cell.length_a   1.000
_cell.length_b   1.000
_cell.length_c   1.000
_cell.angle_alpha   90.00
_cell.angle_beta   90.00
_cell.angle_gamma   90.00
#
_symmetry.space_group_name_H-M   'P 1'
#
loop_
_entity.id
_entity.type
_entity.pdbx_description
1 polymer ?
#
loop_
_entity_poly.entity_id
_entity_poly.type
_entity_poly.pdbx_seq_one_letter_code
_entity_poly.pdbx_strand_id
1 'polypeptide(L)'
;MKTILLFLFLCMSLSTSAQTADERAGTYMNQENWFSLQREFAVNKDSLHPFLQEFGQALLDNFFNRPQAAYESIGKLLNEQQSNMGFENTASMIYLLSENLSKLGANDQAAETLKNFCDQLEGQVDSTFLAGYRRKEKEYRALSQYALYQWEKPDTDLALPIRIDSVGPKGSGATAIAMEGSVNGKERNFILDTGASVNVVTPEVAKACGMKILDVEITANGIGTGSGQFAIAEEIKTGPLVMRNVPFYVLDMKTGEEKADRYMKYLEVIIGLPFLNQLQEIQLDLRNNRMIIPKELTPTPGFAPNICFTGKNLLNLEIVYDHELLQMNFDSGSCLSHLNYDYFEQHKDRIERIAERDSMGLGGFGGTAWVCIYKLPGACFQIGEYTGCTDSLNVVATPEQDALHFAGDGIVGMDMFRSFSTITINLKDMFVKTTPKMQGKNAMIYDSKKLRLKLPEDQLNITDILLGIADIYLNYWNDHR
;
A
#
# COMPACT_ATOMS: atom_id res chain seq x y z
N MET A 1 -32.04 38.61 58.97
CA MET A 1 -32.49 37.23 58.75
C MET A 1 -32.00 36.75 57.39
N LYS A 2 -31.15 35.70 57.44
CA LYS A 2 -30.77 34.73 56.38
C LYS A 2 -30.23 35.28 55.05
N THR A 3 -28.91 35.49 55.08
CA THR A 3 -27.99 35.65 53.95
C THR A 3 -27.87 34.34 53.15
N ILE A 4 -27.75 34.51 51.84
CA ILE A 4 -27.71 33.49 50.79
C ILE A 4 -26.40 32.69 50.82
N LEU A 5 -26.52 31.37 50.64
CA LEU A 5 -25.44 30.42 50.40
C LEU A 5 -24.77 30.72 49.04
N LEU A 6 -23.45 30.89 49.01
CA LEU A 6 -22.65 30.73 47.80
C LEU A 6 -21.50 29.76 48.14
N PHE A 7 -21.71 28.48 47.83
CA PHE A 7 -20.62 27.50 47.79
C PHE A 7 -19.88 27.69 46.47
N LEU A 8 -18.68 28.25 46.53
CA LEU A 8 -17.72 28.19 45.42
C LEU A 8 -17.29 26.73 45.25
N PHE A 9 -17.84 26.05 44.25
CA PHE A 9 -17.20 24.87 43.67
C PHE A 9 -16.00 25.34 42.86
N LEU A 10 -14.81 25.10 43.42
CA LEU A 10 -13.53 25.23 42.72
C LEU A 10 -13.46 24.12 41.66
N CYS A 11 -14.06 24.35 40.49
CA CYS A 11 -13.76 23.58 39.30
C CYS A 11 -12.34 23.95 38.87
N MET A 12 -11.34 23.22 39.35
CA MET A 12 -10.07 23.12 38.62
C MET A 12 -10.39 22.34 37.34
N SER A 13 -10.77 23.07 36.29
CA SER A 13 -10.71 22.56 34.93
C SER A 13 -9.25 22.20 34.65
N LEU A 14 -8.95 20.91 34.59
CA LEU A 14 -7.84 20.41 33.81
C LEU A 14 -8.07 20.91 32.38
N SER A 15 -7.43 22.02 32.02
CA SER A 15 -7.33 22.46 30.63
C SER A 15 -6.45 21.45 29.92
N THR A 16 -7.05 20.33 29.52
CA THR A 16 -6.58 19.62 28.33
C THR A 16 -6.84 20.59 27.18
N SER A 17 -5.82 21.31 26.75
CA SER A 17 -5.93 22.10 25.52
C SER A 17 -6.28 21.10 24.42
N ALA A 18 -7.49 21.19 23.87
CA ALA A 18 -7.85 20.39 22.71
C ALA A 18 -6.87 20.75 21.59
N GLN A 19 -6.26 19.74 20.96
CA GLN A 19 -5.38 19.98 19.82
C GLN A 19 -6.08 20.86 18.77
N THR A 20 -5.32 21.77 18.17
CA THR A 20 -5.76 22.57 17.03
C THR A 20 -5.94 21.66 15.79
N ALA A 21 -6.67 22.15 14.78
CA ALA A 21 -6.77 21.43 13.50
C ALA A 21 -5.39 21.26 12.83
N ASP A 22 -4.52 22.27 12.99
CA ASP A 22 -3.14 22.24 12.50
C ASP A 22 -2.30 21.14 13.15
N GLU A 23 -2.36 21.00 14.48
CA GLU A 23 -1.65 19.95 15.22
C GLU A 23 -2.12 18.57 14.79
N ARG A 24 -3.45 18.33 14.69
CA ARG A 24 -3.99 17.05 14.22
C ARG A 24 -3.56 16.72 12.79
N ALA A 25 -3.72 17.67 11.86
CA ALA A 25 -3.32 17.47 10.47
C ALA A 25 -1.82 17.15 10.37
N GLY A 26 -1.00 17.87 11.13
CA GLY A 26 0.44 17.62 11.19
C GLY A 26 0.80 16.25 11.76
N THR A 27 0.17 15.84 12.84
CA THR A 27 0.34 14.49 13.41
C THR A 27 -0.04 13.42 12.39
N TYR A 28 -1.18 13.55 11.70
CA TYR A 28 -1.58 12.57 10.69
C TYR A 28 -0.64 12.53 9.49
N MET A 29 -0.07 13.67 9.07
CA MET A 29 0.93 13.70 8.01
C MET A 29 2.22 12.97 8.41
N ASN A 30 2.71 13.23 9.63
CA ASN A 30 3.91 12.58 10.15
C ASN A 30 3.75 11.08 10.36
N GLN A 31 2.55 10.64 10.75
CA GLN A 31 2.23 9.22 10.99
C GLN A 31 1.80 8.48 9.72
N GLU A 32 1.83 9.13 8.56
CA GLU A 32 1.28 8.59 7.31
C GLU A 32 -0.19 8.13 7.41
N ASN A 33 -0.96 8.73 8.33
CA ASN A 33 -2.34 8.35 8.59
C ASN A 33 -3.29 9.08 7.62
N TRP A 34 -3.20 8.72 6.35
CA TRP A 34 -3.88 9.42 5.25
C TRP A 34 -5.40 9.43 5.36
N PHE A 35 -5.99 8.37 5.92
CA PHE A 35 -7.43 8.33 6.17
C PHE A 35 -7.86 9.33 7.24
N SER A 36 -7.10 9.45 8.34
CA SER A 36 -7.41 10.43 9.39
C SER A 36 -7.15 11.85 8.91
N LEU A 37 -6.10 12.07 8.13
CA LEU A 37 -5.86 13.35 7.45
C LEU A 37 -7.03 13.74 6.53
N GLN A 38 -7.54 12.79 5.74
CA GLN A 38 -8.69 13.04 4.88
C GLN A 38 -9.95 13.40 5.67
N ARG A 39 -10.23 12.71 6.77
CA ARG A 39 -11.35 13.03 7.66
C ARG A 39 -11.19 14.41 8.30
N GLU A 40 -9.98 14.77 8.71
CA GLU A 40 -9.67 16.11 9.22
C GLU A 40 -9.93 17.19 8.16
N PHE A 41 -9.48 16.96 6.92
CA PHE A 41 -9.73 17.86 5.79
C PHE A 41 -11.23 17.98 5.45
N ALA A 42 -12.00 16.91 5.58
CA ALA A 42 -13.44 16.95 5.31
C ALA A 42 -14.21 17.86 6.27
N VAL A 43 -13.68 18.11 7.47
CA VAL A 43 -14.38 18.88 8.53
C VAL A 43 -13.73 20.24 8.78
N ASN A 44 -12.40 20.31 8.81
CA ASN A 44 -11.65 21.44 9.34
C ASN A 44 -10.70 22.09 8.31
N LYS A 45 -10.78 21.73 7.03
CA LYS A 45 -9.87 22.24 5.98
C LYS A 45 -9.75 23.77 5.93
N ASP A 46 -10.84 24.51 6.16
CA ASP A 46 -10.84 25.98 6.14
C ASP A 46 -10.27 26.60 7.42
N SER A 47 -10.07 25.79 8.47
CA SER A 47 -9.46 26.19 9.74
C SER A 47 -7.96 25.88 9.79
N LEU A 48 -7.42 25.20 8.77
CA LEU A 48 -6.00 24.88 8.68
C LEU A 48 -5.19 26.11 8.26
N HIS A 49 -3.97 26.21 8.76
CA HIS A 49 -2.99 27.15 8.23
C HIS A 49 -2.81 26.91 6.71
N PRO A 50 -2.75 27.96 5.87
CA PRO A 50 -2.73 27.81 4.41
C PRO A 50 -1.65 26.86 3.87
N PHE A 51 -0.47 26.88 4.48
CA PHE A 51 0.61 25.94 4.16
C PHE A 51 0.23 24.47 4.42
N LEU A 52 -0.37 24.17 5.58
CA LEU A 52 -0.80 22.79 5.91
C LEU A 52 -1.97 22.36 5.03
N GLN A 53 -2.83 23.28 4.64
CA GLN A 53 -3.89 23.03 3.68
C GLN A 53 -3.32 22.58 2.32
N GLU A 54 -2.33 23.31 1.79
CA GLU A 54 -1.70 22.99 0.50
C GLU A 54 -0.87 21.71 0.57
N PHE A 55 -0.07 21.54 1.63
CA PHE A 55 0.77 20.37 1.80
C PHE A 55 -0.07 19.11 2.03
N GLY A 56 -1.03 19.14 2.96
CA GLY A 56 -1.91 18.00 3.20
C GLY A 56 -2.74 17.65 1.96
N GLN A 57 -3.19 18.63 1.17
CA GLN A 57 -3.89 18.36 -0.09
C GLN A 57 -3.00 17.62 -1.09
N ALA A 58 -1.74 18.04 -1.26
CA ALA A 58 -0.79 17.39 -2.15
C ALA A 58 -0.53 15.92 -1.77
N LEU A 59 -0.38 15.64 -0.46
CA LEU A 59 -0.23 14.28 0.04
C LEU A 59 -1.49 13.44 -0.16
N LEU A 60 -2.66 14.00 0.16
CA LEU A 60 -3.94 13.31 -0.05
C LEU A 60 -4.16 12.98 -1.53
N ASP A 61 -3.87 13.90 -2.45
CA ASP A 61 -4.01 13.62 -3.88
C ASP A 61 -3.01 12.54 -4.35
N ASN A 62 -1.79 12.51 -3.81
CA ASN A 62 -0.83 11.46 -4.10
C ASN A 62 -1.28 10.08 -3.57
N PHE A 63 -1.54 9.97 -2.27
CA PHE A 63 -1.79 8.69 -1.60
C PHE A 63 -3.19 8.13 -1.86
N PHE A 64 -4.15 8.97 -2.27
CA PHE A 64 -5.43 8.52 -2.84
C PHE A 64 -5.43 8.44 -4.38
N ASN A 65 -4.24 8.29 -4.98
CA ASN A 65 -4.05 7.93 -6.40
C ASN A 65 -4.73 8.86 -7.41
N ARG A 66 -4.56 10.17 -7.24
CA ARG A 66 -5.05 11.20 -8.16
C ARG A 66 -3.87 11.85 -8.86
N PRO A 67 -3.17 11.16 -9.78
CA PRO A 67 -1.86 11.59 -10.23
C PRO A 67 -1.85 12.96 -10.93
N GLN A 68 -2.93 13.31 -11.65
CA GLN A 68 -3.07 14.65 -12.23
C GLN A 68 -3.21 15.74 -11.16
N ALA A 69 -4.07 15.52 -10.16
CA ALA A 69 -4.26 16.47 -9.07
C ALA A 69 -3.02 16.55 -8.17
N ALA A 70 -2.34 15.43 -7.94
CA ALA A 70 -1.08 15.36 -7.22
C ALA A 70 0.01 16.16 -7.95
N TYR A 71 0.15 15.99 -9.27
CA TYR A 71 1.09 16.76 -10.08
C TYR A 71 0.85 18.28 -9.95
N GLU A 72 -0.40 18.72 -10.05
CA GLU A 72 -0.77 20.14 -9.96
C GLU A 72 -0.55 20.70 -8.55
N SER A 73 -1.01 19.98 -7.52
CA SER A 73 -0.92 20.43 -6.12
C SER A 73 0.53 20.43 -5.62
N ILE A 74 1.32 19.40 -5.94
CA ILE A 74 2.74 19.35 -5.62
C ILE A 74 3.51 20.44 -6.38
N GLY A 75 3.22 20.65 -7.67
CA GLY A 75 3.84 21.71 -8.45
C GLY A 75 3.59 23.10 -7.87
N LYS A 76 2.35 23.36 -7.43
CA LYS A 76 2.01 24.59 -6.70
C LYS A 76 2.81 24.72 -5.40
N LEU A 77 2.85 23.66 -4.59
CA LEU A 77 3.55 23.64 -3.31
C LEU A 77 5.05 23.93 -3.48
N LEU A 78 5.70 23.33 -4.49
CA LEU A 78 7.10 23.59 -4.83
C LEU A 78 7.34 25.02 -5.33
N ASN A 79 6.39 25.65 -6.01
CA ASN A 79 6.56 27.01 -6.52
C ASN A 79 6.28 28.09 -5.45
N GLU A 80 5.31 27.86 -4.57
CA GLU A 80 4.77 28.89 -3.68
C GLU A 80 5.21 28.71 -2.22
N GLN A 81 5.51 27.48 -1.80
CA GLN A 81 5.72 27.13 -0.39
C GLN A 81 7.08 26.47 -0.11
N GLN A 82 8.01 26.45 -1.08
CA GLN A 82 9.32 25.80 -0.91
C GLN A 82 10.07 26.31 0.34
N SER A 83 9.99 27.61 0.63
CA SER A 83 10.62 28.22 1.81
C SER A 83 10.05 27.71 3.14
N ASN A 84 8.82 27.19 3.13
CA ASN A 84 8.11 26.72 4.32
C ASN A 84 8.24 25.21 4.54
N MET A 85 8.66 24.45 3.51
CA MET A 85 8.83 22.98 3.59
C MET A 85 10.17 22.54 4.18
N GLY A 86 11.22 23.35 4.02
CA GLY A 86 12.58 22.90 4.24
C GLY A 86 13.08 21.96 3.13
N PHE A 87 14.37 21.64 3.17
CA PHE A 87 15.06 20.93 2.10
C PHE A 87 14.53 19.51 1.88
N GLU A 88 14.37 18.72 2.94
CA GLU A 88 14.05 17.30 2.82
C GLU A 88 12.63 17.04 2.33
N ASN A 89 11.65 17.84 2.77
CA ASN A 89 10.29 17.80 2.23
C ASN A 89 10.24 18.28 0.79
N THR A 90 11.02 19.30 0.44
CA THR A 90 11.14 19.73 -0.97
C THR A 90 11.66 18.59 -1.83
N ALA A 91 12.68 17.86 -1.38
CA ALA A 91 13.22 16.70 -2.08
C ALA A 91 12.17 15.58 -2.23
N SER A 92 11.44 15.27 -1.15
CA SER A 92 10.36 14.28 -1.15
C SER A 92 9.21 14.67 -2.09
N MET A 93 8.84 15.94 -2.14
CA MET A 93 7.82 16.45 -3.06
C MET A 93 8.29 16.38 -4.51
N ILE A 94 9.56 16.63 -4.80
CA ILE A 94 10.13 16.44 -6.14
C ILE A 94 10.07 14.96 -6.55
N TYR A 95 10.35 14.04 -5.62
CA TYR A 95 10.20 12.61 -5.86
C TYR A 95 8.76 12.25 -6.21
N LEU A 96 7.79 12.63 -5.36
CA LEU A 96 6.37 12.38 -5.60
C LEU A 96 5.86 13.02 -6.90
N LEU A 97 6.33 14.22 -7.24
CA LEU A 97 6.02 14.87 -8.51
C LEU A 97 6.45 13.98 -9.69
N SER A 98 7.68 13.44 -9.62
CA SER A 98 8.21 12.55 -10.67
C SER A 98 7.48 11.22 -10.76
N GLU A 99 7.07 10.63 -9.63
CA GLU A 99 6.23 9.42 -9.61
C GLU A 99 4.86 9.66 -10.25
N ASN A 100 4.21 10.78 -9.94
CA ASN A 100 2.91 11.11 -10.52
C ASN A 100 3.01 11.42 -12.02
N LEU A 101 4.10 12.06 -12.47
CA LEU A 101 4.41 12.18 -13.91
C LEU A 101 4.55 10.80 -14.58
N SER A 102 5.25 9.86 -13.94
CA SER A 102 5.38 8.49 -14.46
C SER A 102 4.03 7.75 -14.49
N LYS A 103 3.19 7.89 -13.46
CA LYS A 103 1.82 7.35 -13.42
C LYS A 103 0.93 7.90 -14.56
N LEU A 104 1.19 9.14 -15.01
CA LEU A 104 0.53 9.76 -16.17
C LEU A 104 1.16 9.37 -17.52
N GLY A 105 2.21 8.54 -17.52
CA GLY A 105 2.94 8.13 -18.72
C GLY A 105 4.03 9.11 -19.18
N ALA A 106 4.23 10.23 -18.49
CA ALA A 106 5.21 11.27 -18.81
C ALA A 106 6.60 10.95 -18.22
N ASN A 107 7.14 9.77 -18.56
CA ASN A 107 8.43 9.28 -18.03
C ASN A 107 9.62 10.14 -18.45
N ASP A 108 9.56 10.78 -19.62
CA ASP A 108 10.58 11.73 -20.08
C ASP A 108 10.66 12.96 -19.16
N GLN A 109 9.51 13.52 -18.79
CA GLN A 109 9.41 14.64 -17.86
C GLN A 109 9.80 14.22 -16.45
N ALA A 110 9.37 13.04 -15.98
CA ALA A 110 9.76 12.50 -14.69
C ALA A 110 11.28 12.37 -14.55
N ALA A 111 11.94 11.82 -15.58
CA ALA A 111 13.40 11.72 -15.63
C ALA A 111 14.06 13.10 -15.63
N GLU A 112 13.55 14.04 -16.42
CA GLU A 112 14.11 15.39 -16.50
C GLU A 112 13.99 16.17 -15.18
N THR A 113 12.85 16.03 -14.48
CA THR A 113 12.64 16.61 -13.16
C THR A 113 13.68 16.09 -12.16
N LEU A 114 13.88 14.78 -12.07
CA LEU A 114 14.87 14.19 -11.16
C LEU A 114 16.30 14.54 -11.56
N LYS A 115 16.61 14.55 -12.86
CA LYS A 115 17.92 14.95 -13.37
C LYS A 115 18.26 16.37 -12.93
N ASN A 116 17.36 17.32 -13.17
CA ASN A 116 17.57 18.73 -12.82
C ASN A 116 17.72 18.92 -11.31
N PHE A 117 16.93 18.23 -10.51
CA PHE A 117 17.08 18.23 -9.06
C PHE A 117 18.46 17.75 -8.61
N CYS A 118 18.91 16.60 -9.12
CA CYS A 118 20.21 16.07 -8.75
C CYS A 118 21.38 16.93 -9.27
N ASP A 119 21.29 17.49 -10.48
CA ASP A 119 22.33 18.36 -11.05
C ASP A 119 22.47 19.65 -10.23
N GLN A 120 21.37 20.22 -9.74
CA GLN A 120 21.38 21.42 -8.90
C GLN A 120 22.06 21.18 -7.55
N LEU A 121 21.96 19.98 -6.99
CA LEU A 121 22.48 19.64 -5.67
C LEU A 121 23.85 18.94 -5.71
N GLU A 122 24.37 18.69 -6.91
CA GLU A 122 25.66 18.04 -7.08
C GLU A 122 26.77 18.87 -6.41
N GLY A 123 27.57 18.22 -5.55
CA GLY A 123 28.60 18.87 -4.74
C GLY A 123 28.08 19.69 -3.55
N GLN A 124 26.77 19.82 -3.36
CA GLN A 124 26.15 20.52 -2.23
C GLN A 124 25.63 19.55 -1.15
N VAL A 125 25.23 18.34 -1.55
CA VAL A 125 24.74 17.30 -0.64
C VAL A 125 25.57 16.02 -0.79
N ASP A 126 25.40 15.09 0.15
CA ASP A 126 26.06 13.79 0.05
C ASP A 126 25.65 13.07 -1.26
N SER A 127 26.65 12.55 -1.97
CA SER A 127 26.44 11.67 -3.12
C SER A 127 25.53 10.48 -2.84
N THR A 128 25.50 9.99 -1.59
CA THR A 128 24.61 8.89 -1.18
C THR A 128 23.15 9.31 -1.16
N PHE A 129 22.85 10.54 -0.72
CA PHE A 129 21.50 11.12 -0.76
C PHE A 129 20.96 11.17 -2.19
N LEU A 130 21.79 11.60 -3.16
CA LEU A 130 21.36 11.70 -4.57
C LEU A 130 21.27 10.35 -5.28
N ALA A 131 21.86 9.28 -4.74
CA ALA A 131 21.94 7.98 -5.42
C ALA A 131 20.55 7.40 -5.73
N GLY A 132 19.60 7.50 -4.80
CA GLY A 132 18.22 7.03 -4.99
C GLY A 132 17.49 7.79 -6.10
N TYR A 133 17.58 9.11 -6.09
CA TYR A 133 17.00 9.98 -7.12
C TYR A 133 17.62 9.72 -8.50
N ARG A 134 18.95 9.56 -8.58
CA ARG A 134 19.64 9.19 -9.84
C ARG A 134 19.24 7.80 -10.34
N ARG A 135 18.99 6.84 -9.45
CA ARG A 135 18.50 5.51 -9.84
C ARG A 135 17.11 5.61 -10.47
N LYS A 136 16.18 6.34 -9.85
CA LYS A 136 14.84 6.57 -10.43
C LYS A 136 14.86 7.43 -11.69
N GLU A 137 15.77 8.41 -11.79
CA GLU A 137 15.98 9.17 -13.02
C GLU A 137 16.34 8.25 -14.19
N LYS A 138 17.31 7.35 -14.01
CA LYS A 138 17.71 6.37 -15.03
C LYS A 138 16.57 5.42 -15.39
N GLU A 139 15.79 4.98 -14.39
CA GLU A 139 14.63 4.13 -14.60
C GLU A 139 13.59 4.82 -15.50
N TYR A 140 13.17 6.04 -15.14
CA TYR A 140 12.23 6.82 -15.95
C TYR A 140 12.80 7.15 -17.33
N ARG A 141 14.10 7.44 -17.44
CA ARG A 141 14.75 7.68 -18.72
C ARG A 141 14.68 6.46 -19.62
N ALA A 142 14.93 5.26 -19.08
CA ALA A 142 14.82 4.02 -19.85
C ALA A 142 13.36 3.73 -20.26
N LEU A 143 12.41 3.95 -19.34
CA LEU A 143 10.97 3.78 -19.59
C LEU A 143 10.42 4.75 -20.64
N SER A 144 10.94 5.98 -20.72
CA SER A 144 10.50 7.00 -21.69
C SER A 144 10.68 6.58 -23.16
N GLN A 145 11.47 5.55 -23.43
CA GLN A 145 11.68 5.00 -24.78
C GLN A 145 10.52 4.12 -25.25
N TYR A 146 9.55 3.85 -24.38
CA TYR A 146 8.45 2.93 -24.64
C TYR A 146 7.11 3.61 -24.39
N ALA A 147 6.14 3.30 -25.24
CA ALA A 147 4.73 3.59 -24.96
C ALA A 147 4.20 2.47 -24.04
N LEU A 148 4.30 2.69 -22.74
CA LEU A 148 4.02 1.67 -21.72
C LEU A 148 2.55 1.33 -21.61
N TYR A 149 2.28 0.10 -21.15
CA TYR A 149 0.95 -0.39 -20.77
C TYR A 149 -0.13 -0.14 -21.83
N GLN A 150 0.20 -0.28 -23.11
CA GLN A 150 -0.78 -0.08 -24.18
C GLN A 150 -1.81 -1.20 -24.17
N TRP A 151 -3.07 -0.85 -23.90
CA TRP A 151 -4.21 -1.74 -24.02
C TRP A 151 -5.45 -0.93 -24.39
N GLU A 152 -6.42 -1.60 -25.01
CA GLU A 152 -7.71 -1.00 -25.36
C GLU A 152 -8.78 -1.61 -24.46
N LYS A 153 -9.42 -0.76 -23.66
CA LYS A 153 -10.58 -1.18 -22.86
C LYS A 153 -11.76 -1.43 -23.80
N PRO A 154 -12.32 -2.65 -23.85
CA PRO A 154 -13.44 -2.93 -24.73
C PRO A 154 -14.74 -2.32 -24.18
N ASP A 155 -15.71 -2.16 -25.07
CA ASP A 155 -17.04 -1.62 -24.74
C ASP A 155 -17.97 -2.65 -24.04
N THR A 156 -17.38 -3.60 -23.32
CA THR A 156 -18.04 -4.68 -22.58
C THR A 156 -17.18 -5.09 -21.38
N ASP A 157 -17.81 -5.73 -20.39
CA ASP A 157 -17.07 -6.38 -19.31
C ASP A 157 -16.16 -7.47 -19.87
N LEU A 158 -14.90 -7.50 -19.43
CA LEU A 158 -13.99 -8.61 -19.69
C LEU A 158 -13.99 -9.55 -18.51
N ALA A 159 -14.39 -10.80 -18.74
CA ALA A 159 -14.28 -11.86 -17.74
C ALA A 159 -13.06 -12.74 -18.05
N LEU A 160 -12.08 -12.73 -17.15
CA LEU A 160 -10.85 -13.52 -17.23
C LEU A 160 -10.96 -14.71 -16.27
N PRO A 161 -10.65 -15.94 -16.71
CA PRO A 161 -10.62 -17.08 -15.80
C PRO A 161 -9.47 -16.91 -14.80
N ILE A 162 -9.76 -17.15 -13.52
CA ILE A 162 -8.75 -17.25 -12.47
C ILE A 162 -8.79 -18.65 -11.85
N ARG A 163 -7.71 -19.04 -11.18
CA ARG A 163 -7.66 -20.21 -10.31
C ARG A 163 -7.25 -19.78 -8.92
N ILE A 164 -7.65 -20.56 -7.92
CA ILE A 164 -7.14 -20.44 -6.56
C ILE A 164 -6.23 -21.65 -6.33
N ASP A 165 -4.94 -21.44 -6.53
CA ASP A 165 -3.94 -22.50 -6.45
C ASP A 165 -3.46 -22.63 -4.99
N SER A 166 -3.20 -23.87 -4.55
CA SER A 166 -2.56 -24.11 -3.25
C SER A 166 -1.05 -23.96 -3.38
N VAL A 167 -0.49 -22.98 -2.66
CA VAL A 167 0.91 -22.54 -2.83
C VAL A 167 1.80 -22.82 -1.61
N GLY A 168 1.28 -23.50 -0.59
CA GLY A 168 2.05 -23.89 0.58
C GLY A 168 2.02 -25.41 0.85
N PRO A 169 2.62 -25.83 1.98
CA PRO A 169 2.57 -27.23 2.42
C PRO A 169 1.14 -27.77 2.52
N LYS A 170 0.99 -29.07 2.28
CA LYS A 170 -0.32 -29.73 2.36
C LYS A 170 -0.96 -29.46 3.73
N GLY A 171 -2.17 -28.89 3.72
CA GLY A 171 -2.93 -28.58 4.93
C GLY A 171 -2.65 -27.18 5.53
N SER A 172 -1.75 -26.38 4.96
CA SER A 172 -1.49 -25.02 5.46
C SER A 172 -2.62 -24.02 5.15
N GLY A 173 -3.50 -24.34 4.20
CA GLY A 173 -4.54 -23.42 3.72
C GLY A 173 -4.01 -22.28 2.84
N ALA A 174 -2.70 -22.20 2.61
CA ALA A 174 -2.05 -21.16 1.82
C ALA A 174 -2.45 -21.23 0.35
N THR A 175 -3.04 -20.15 -0.15
CA THR A 175 -3.55 -20.05 -1.51
C THR A 175 -3.16 -18.74 -2.17
N ALA A 176 -3.08 -18.72 -3.50
CA ALA A 176 -2.87 -17.52 -4.30
C ALA A 176 -3.84 -17.48 -5.49
N ILE A 177 -4.09 -16.29 -6.04
CA ILE A 177 -4.87 -16.10 -7.26
C ILE A 177 -3.95 -16.26 -8.46
N ALA A 178 -4.20 -17.28 -9.26
CA ALA A 178 -3.43 -17.57 -10.47
C ALA A 178 -4.25 -17.29 -11.73
N MET A 179 -3.56 -16.85 -12.80
CA MET A 179 -4.11 -16.67 -14.13
C MET A 179 -3.24 -17.38 -15.16
N GLU A 180 -3.87 -17.96 -16.17
CA GLU A 180 -3.18 -18.46 -17.37
C GLU A 180 -3.04 -17.35 -18.41
N GLY A 181 -1.91 -17.33 -19.10
CA GLY A 181 -1.67 -16.37 -20.15
C GLY A 181 -0.32 -16.58 -20.82
N SER A 182 0.19 -15.54 -21.48
CA SER A 182 1.49 -15.60 -22.14
C SER A 182 2.28 -14.32 -21.97
N VAL A 183 3.60 -14.45 -21.85
CA VAL A 183 4.58 -13.35 -21.95
C VAL A 183 5.29 -13.49 -23.29
N ASN A 184 5.20 -12.46 -24.14
CA ASN A 184 5.76 -12.47 -25.50
C ASN A 184 5.39 -13.75 -26.29
N GLY A 185 4.13 -14.19 -26.19
CA GLY A 185 3.61 -15.38 -26.86
C GLY A 185 4.04 -16.72 -26.25
N LYS A 186 4.72 -16.75 -25.10
CA LYS A 186 5.07 -17.98 -24.40
C LYS A 186 4.19 -18.17 -23.17
N GLU A 187 3.50 -19.29 -23.11
CA GLU A 187 2.55 -19.64 -22.04
C GLU A 187 3.20 -19.59 -20.65
N ARG A 188 2.55 -18.90 -19.70
CA ARG A 188 2.99 -18.73 -18.32
C ARG A 188 1.77 -18.68 -17.40
N ASN A 189 2.01 -19.03 -16.13
CA ASN A 189 1.08 -18.70 -15.06
C ASN A 189 1.50 -17.37 -14.44
N PHE A 190 0.50 -16.54 -14.12
CA PHE A 190 0.67 -15.27 -13.43
C PHE A 190 0.07 -15.39 -12.04
N ILE A 191 0.71 -14.81 -11.04
CA ILE A 191 0.12 -14.59 -9.72
C ILE A 191 -0.32 -13.14 -9.62
N LEU A 192 -1.56 -12.94 -9.19
CA LEU A 192 -2.10 -11.62 -8.88
C LEU A 192 -1.72 -11.24 -7.45
N ASP A 193 -1.00 -10.14 -7.29
CA ASP A 193 -0.43 -9.73 -6.01
C ASP A 193 -0.64 -8.24 -5.76
N THR A 194 -1.61 -7.90 -4.92
CA THR A 194 -1.84 -6.51 -4.50
C THR A 194 -0.84 -6.03 -3.44
N GLY A 195 -0.01 -6.91 -2.88
CA GLY A 195 1.13 -6.59 -2.03
C GLY A 195 2.41 -6.30 -2.80
N ALA A 196 2.41 -6.40 -4.14
CA ALA A 196 3.54 -6.06 -4.97
C ALA A 196 3.40 -4.65 -5.58
N SER A 197 4.27 -3.72 -5.17
CA SER A 197 4.34 -2.36 -5.74
C SER A 197 4.91 -2.33 -7.18
N VAL A 198 5.40 -3.46 -7.68
CA VAL A 198 5.97 -3.66 -9.02
C VAL A 198 5.47 -4.98 -9.63
N ASN A 199 5.53 -5.12 -10.95
CA ASN A 199 5.43 -6.44 -11.57
C ASN A 199 6.78 -7.16 -11.45
N VAL A 200 6.77 -8.46 -11.19
CA VAL A 200 8.00 -9.26 -11.00
C VAL A 200 8.06 -10.42 -11.96
N VAL A 201 9.26 -10.74 -12.44
CA VAL A 201 9.56 -11.94 -13.21
C VAL A 201 10.90 -12.53 -12.75
N THR A 202 11.08 -13.85 -12.85
CA THR A 202 12.41 -14.44 -12.59
C THR A 202 13.37 -14.26 -13.77
N PRO A 203 14.69 -14.26 -13.55
CA PRO A 203 15.69 -14.22 -14.63
C PRO A 203 15.48 -15.31 -15.68
N GLU A 204 15.12 -16.52 -15.24
CA GLU A 204 14.86 -17.66 -16.11
C GLU A 204 13.65 -17.39 -17.03
N VAL A 205 12.56 -16.83 -16.49
CA VAL A 205 11.37 -16.50 -17.29
C VAL A 205 11.63 -15.31 -18.20
N ALA A 206 12.32 -14.27 -17.75
CA ALA A 206 12.66 -13.11 -18.58
C ALA A 206 13.47 -13.54 -19.81
N LYS A 207 14.50 -14.35 -19.61
CA LYS A 207 15.29 -14.95 -20.69
C LYS A 207 14.45 -15.87 -21.56
N ALA A 208 13.70 -16.78 -20.95
CA ALA A 208 12.90 -17.76 -21.67
C ALA A 208 11.81 -17.09 -22.52
N CYS A 209 11.28 -15.94 -22.12
CA CYS A 209 10.27 -15.17 -22.85
C CYS A 209 10.87 -14.12 -23.79
N GLY A 210 12.19 -13.98 -23.84
CA GLY A 210 12.84 -12.98 -24.69
C GLY A 210 12.45 -11.54 -24.32
N MET A 211 12.31 -11.27 -23.02
CA MET A 211 12.04 -9.92 -22.52
C MET A 211 13.26 -9.02 -22.77
N LYS A 212 13.01 -7.73 -23.03
CA LYS A 212 14.07 -6.76 -23.28
C LYS A 212 14.63 -6.27 -21.95
N ILE A 213 15.80 -6.75 -21.57
CA ILE A 213 16.51 -6.26 -20.37
C ILE A 213 16.98 -4.83 -20.62
N LEU A 214 16.71 -3.95 -19.66
CA LEU A 214 17.14 -2.57 -19.65
C LEU A 214 18.39 -2.44 -18.78
N ASP A 215 19.29 -1.52 -19.17
CA ASP A 215 20.52 -1.22 -18.40
C ASP A 215 20.20 -0.30 -17.21
N VAL A 216 19.38 -0.82 -16.30
CA VAL A 216 18.96 -0.17 -15.06
C VAL A 216 19.05 -1.18 -13.94
N GLU A 217 19.88 -0.90 -12.95
CA GLU A 217 19.92 -1.66 -11.72
C GLU A 217 18.77 -1.23 -10.82
N ILE A 218 18.05 -2.22 -10.29
CA ILE A 218 16.95 -2.01 -9.35
C ILE A 218 17.29 -2.62 -8.00
N THR A 219 16.68 -2.08 -6.97
CA THR A 219 16.62 -2.70 -5.65
C THR A 219 15.17 -2.96 -5.30
N ALA A 220 14.89 -4.12 -4.73
CA ALA A 220 13.57 -4.53 -4.31
C ALA A 220 13.61 -5.03 -2.85
N ASN A 221 12.47 -4.94 -2.21
CA ASN A 221 12.25 -5.22 -0.79
C ASN A 221 11.12 -6.26 -0.69
N GLY A 222 11.26 -7.20 0.23
CA GLY A 222 10.38 -8.35 0.43
C GLY A 222 10.52 -8.93 1.84
N ILE A 223 10.79 -10.22 1.99
CA ILE A 223 11.25 -10.75 3.29
C ILE A 223 12.65 -10.24 3.61
N GLY A 224 13.46 -9.99 2.58
CA GLY A 224 14.71 -9.24 2.69
C GLY A 224 14.85 -8.26 1.54
N THR A 225 16.05 -7.70 1.39
CA THR A 225 16.39 -6.78 0.30
C THR A 225 17.29 -7.48 -0.72
N GLY A 226 17.09 -7.17 -2.00
CA GLY A 226 17.93 -7.72 -3.07
C GLY A 226 17.96 -6.83 -4.31
N SER A 227 19.05 -6.96 -5.07
CA SER A 227 19.20 -6.29 -6.37
C SER A 227 18.63 -7.14 -7.50
N GLY A 228 18.26 -6.48 -8.59
CA GLY A 228 17.80 -7.13 -9.80
C GLY A 228 18.03 -6.30 -11.04
N GLN A 229 17.42 -6.74 -12.13
CA GLN A 229 17.42 -6.02 -13.41
C GLN A 229 16.02 -5.51 -13.72
N PHE A 230 15.92 -4.63 -14.71
CA PHE A 230 14.65 -4.16 -15.20
C PHE A 230 14.41 -4.67 -16.62
N ALA A 231 13.18 -5.01 -16.97
CA ALA A 231 12.86 -5.56 -18.27
C ALA A 231 11.49 -5.12 -18.79
N ILE A 232 11.35 -5.10 -20.12
CA ILE A 232 10.07 -4.89 -20.80
C ILE A 232 9.59 -6.21 -21.40
N ALA A 233 8.38 -6.63 -21.02
CA ALA A 233 7.59 -7.56 -21.79
C ALA A 233 6.93 -6.80 -22.94
N GLU A 234 7.14 -7.24 -24.17
CA GLU A 234 6.51 -6.64 -25.34
C GLU A 234 5.00 -6.87 -25.31
N GLU A 235 4.56 -8.03 -24.81
CA GLU A 235 3.15 -8.37 -24.69
C GLU A 235 2.90 -9.25 -23.46
N ILE A 236 1.91 -8.87 -22.66
CA ILE A 236 1.24 -9.73 -21.68
C ILE A 236 -0.17 -9.99 -22.19
N LYS A 237 -0.55 -11.26 -22.23
CA LYS A 237 -1.89 -11.69 -22.65
C LYS A 237 -2.49 -12.61 -21.61
N THR A 238 -3.73 -12.36 -21.23
CA THR A 238 -4.54 -13.26 -20.39
C THR A 238 -5.99 -13.24 -20.89
N GLY A 239 -6.47 -14.38 -21.37
CA GLY A 239 -7.75 -14.47 -22.08
C GLY A 239 -7.86 -13.40 -23.20
N PRO A 240 -8.95 -12.59 -23.24
CA PRO A 240 -9.11 -11.47 -24.18
C PRO A 240 -8.26 -10.23 -23.88
N LEU A 241 -7.67 -10.09 -22.69
CA LEU A 241 -6.83 -8.94 -22.36
C LEU A 241 -5.46 -9.07 -23.02
N VAL A 242 -5.05 -8.03 -23.75
CA VAL A 242 -3.71 -7.89 -24.32
C VAL A 242 -3.17 -6.52 -23.91
N MET A 243 -2.01 -6.52 -23.26
CA MET A 243 -1.32 -5.29 -22.85
C MET A 243 0.12 -5.32 -23.37
N ARG A 244 0.57 -4.24 -24.02
CA ARG A 244 1.90 -4.15 -24.61
C ARG A 244 2.83 -3.26 -23.81
N ASN A 245 4.13 -3.52 -23.93
CA ASN A 245 5.22 -2.79 -23.27
C ASN A 245 5.01 -2.69 -21.76
N VAL A 246 4.94 -3.84 -21.10
CA VAL A 246 4.73 -3.95 -19.65
C VAL A 246 6.10 -4.05 -18.95
N PRO A 247 6.46 -3.11 -18.07
CA PRO A 247 7.66 -3.19 -17.26
C PRO A 247 7.58 -4.26 -16.16
N PHE A 248 8.71 -4.92 -15.93
CA PHE A 248 8.90 -5.92 -14.88
C PHE A 248 10.26 -5.74 -14.20
N TYR A 249 10.26 -5.91 -12.89
CA TYR A 249 11.47 -6.17 -12.12
C TYR A 249 11.87 -7.63 -12.33
N VAL A 250 13.13 -7.88 -12.67
CA VAL A 250 13.72 -9.20 -12.85
C VAL A 250 14.46 -9.56 -11.56
N LEU A 251 13.85 -10.42 -10.75
CA LEU A 251 14.28 -10.74 -9.39
C LEU A 251 14.50 -12.25 -9.23
N ASP A 252 15.63 -12.65 -8.64
CA ASP A 252 15.82 -14.07 -8.25
C ASP A 252 15.00 -14.35 -6.99
N MET A 253 13.99 -15.20 -7.14
CA MET A 253 13.05 -15.55 -6.08
C MET A 253 13.53 -16.72 -5.22
N LYS A 254 14.74 -17.25 -5.45
CA LYS A 254 15.31 -18.28 -4.58
C LYS A 254 15.60 -17.70 -3.19
N THR A 255 15.16 -18.40 -2.16
CA THR A 255 15.40 -18.04 -0.76
C THR A 255 16.69 -18.65 -0.22
N GLY A 256 17.30 -19.58 -0.95
CA GLY A 256 18.45 -20.38 -0.48
C GLY A 256 18.06 -21.54 0.42
N GLU A 257 16.77 -21.75 0.67
CA GLU A 257 16.23 -22.81 1.52
C GLU A 257 15.39 -23.77 0.67
N GLU A 258 15.91 -24.97 0.41
CA GLU A 258 15.32 -25.94 -0.53
C GLU A 258 13.85 -26.23 -0.24
N LYS A 259 13.44 -26.22 1.04
CA LYS A 259 12.04 -26.46 1.41
C LYS A 259 11.10 -25.32 1.01
N ALA A 260 11.55 -24.07 1.12
CA ALA A 260 10.79 -22.89 0.75
C ALA A 260 10.80 -22.71 -0.78
N ASP A 261 11.95 -22.94 -1.43
CA ASP A 261 12.13 -22.81 -2.88
C ASP A 261 11.16 -23.68 -3.70
N ARG A 262 10.72 -24.84 -3.16
CA ARG A 262 9.68 -25.67 -3.81
C ARG A 262 8.36 -24.94 -4.01
N TYR A 263 8.08 -23.93 -3.21
CA TYR A 263 6.88 -23.11 -3.28
C TYR A 263 7.13 -21.78 -4.00
N MET A 264 8.40 -21.33 -4.11
CA MET A 264 8.76 -20.11 -4.83
C MET A 264 8.52 -20.19 -6.34
N LYS A 265 8.38 -21.40 -6.91
CA LYS A 265 7.99 -21.60 -8.33
C LYS A 265 6.68 -20.91 -8.72
N TYR A 266 5.81 -20.62 -7.75
CA TYR A 266 4.56 -19.90 -8.02
C TYR A 266 4.82 -18.41 -8.25
N LEU A 267 5.94 -17.87 -7.81
CA LEU A 267 6.31 -16.45 -7.91
C LEU A 267 7.15 -16.12 -9.15
N GLU A 268 7.07 -16.96 -10.18
CA GLU A 268 7.84 -16.80 -11.42
C GLU A 268 7.40 -15.59 -12.27
N VAL A 269 6.11 -15.23 -12.21
CA VAL A 269 5.55 -14.03 -12.81
C VAL A 269 4.47 -13.46 -11.88
N ILE A 270 4.71 -12.26 -11.36
CA ILE A 270 3.80 -11.53 -10.48
C ILE A 270 3.24 -10.32 -11.22
N ILE A 271 1.92 -10.21 -11.23
CA ILE A 271 1.17 -9.04 -11.70
C ILE A 271 0.83 -8.20 -10.47
N GLY A 272 1.56 -7.09 -10.34
CA GLY A 272 1.47 -6.18 -9.21
C GLY A 272 0.58 -4.97 -9.49
N LEU A 273 0.60 -4.03 -8.54
CA LEU A 273 -0.21 -2.81 -8.57
C LEU A 273 -0.01 -1.96 -9.84
N PRO A 274 1.17 -1.81 -10.46
CA PRO A 274 1.31 -1.01 -11.67
C PRO A 274 0.47 -1.51 -12.84
N PHE A 275 0.33 -2.83 -13.02
CA PHE A 275 -0.53 -3.41 -14.05
C PHE A 275 -2.01 -3.23 -13.69
N LEU A 276 -2.38 -3.47 -12.43
CA LEU A 276 -3.76 -3.34 -11.96
C LEU A 276 -4.27 -1.89 -12.03
N ASN A 277 -3.38 -0.93 -11.78
CA ASN A 277 -3.72 0.49 -11.85
C ASN A 277 -4.15 0.92 -13.26
N GLN A 278 -3.60 0.28 -14.30
CA GLN A 278 -4.02 0.52 -15.69
C GLN A 278 -5.46 0.09 -15.96
N LEU A 279 -5.94 -0.92 -15.23
CA LEU A 279 -7.31 -1.44 -15.34
C LEU A 279 -8.32 -0.57 -14.59
N GLN A 280 -7.85 0.27 -13.66
CA GLN A 280 -8.61 1.13 -12.73
C GLN A 280 -9.50 0.37 -11.73
N GLU A 281 -10.19 -0.67 -12.17
CA GLU A 281 -10.99 -1.55 -11.33
C GLU A 281 -10.90 -3.00 -11.79
N ILE A 282 -10.82 -3.91 -10.82
CA ILE A 282 -11.06 -5.33 -11.02
C ILE A 282 -12.11 -5.83 -10.03
N GLN A 283 -12.90 -6.83 -10.43
CA GLN A 283 -13.84 -7.52 -9.56
C GLN A 283 -13.48 -9.01 -9.53
N LEU A 284 -13.05 -9.49 -8.37
CA LEU A 284 -12.77 -10.90 -8.13
C LEU A 284 -14.08 -11.60 -7.78
N ASP A 285 -14.67 -12.32 -8.73
CA ASP A 285 -15.77 -13.26 -8.50
C ASP A 285 -15.19 -14.62 -8.11
N LEU A 286 -15.00 -14.80 -6.81
CA LEU A 286 -14.41 -16.00 -6.22
C LEU A 286 -15.38 -17.19 -6.18
N ARG A 287 -16.69 -17.00 -6.45
CA ARG A 287 -17.63 -18.12 -6.60
C ARG A 287 -17.49 -18.78 -7.96
N ASN A 288 -17.36 -17.97 -9.00
CA ASN A 288 -17.29 -18.44 -10.38
C ASN A 288 -15.84 -18.51 -10.90
N ASN A 289 -14.85 -18.20 -10.06
CA ASN A 289 -13.43 -18.16 -10.40
C ASN A 289 -13.16 -17.27 -11.61
N ARG A 290 -13.60 -16.01 -11.53
CA ARG A 290 -13.37 -14.99 -12.57
C ARG A 290 -12.81 -13.71 -11.98
N MET A 291 -11.93 -13.06 -12.73
CA MET A 291 -11.61 -11.65 -12.56
C MET A 291 -12.34 -10.88 -13.66
N ILE A 292 -13.16 -9.91 -13.27
CA ILE A 292 -13.92 -9.08 -14.19
C ILE A 292 -13.27 -7.71 -14.24
N ILE A 293 -12.95 -7.23 -15.44
CA ILE A 293 -12.61 -5.84 -15.70
C ILE A 293 -13.89 -5.20 -16.24
N PRO A 294 -14.58 -4.38 -15.45
CA PRO A 294 -15.90 -3.92 -15.82
C PRO A 294 -15.81 -2.80 -16.86
N LYS A 295 -16.77 -2.75 -17.79
CA LYS A 295 -16.90 -1.68 -18.79
C LYS A 295 -17.00 -0.32 -18.09
N GLU A 296 -17.96 -0.22 -17.20
CA GLU A 296 -18.21 0.95 -16.35
C GLU A 296 -17.70 0.65 -14.95
N LEU A 297 -17.03 1.62 -14.33
CA LEU A 297 -16.55 1.45 -12.96
C LEU A 297 -17.73 1.31 -11.99
N THR A 298 -17.52 0.55 -10.91
CA THR A 298 -18.52 0.43 -9.86
C THR A 298 -18.75 1.80 -9.22
N PRO A 299 -20.02 2.23 -9.02
CA PRO A 299 -20.30 3.49 -8.33
C PRO A 299 -19.63 3.55 -6.96
N THR A 300 -18.97 4.67 -6.70
CA THR A 300 -18.25 4.93 -5.45
C THR A 300 -19.20 4.76 -4.24
N PRO A 301 -18.93 3.82 -3.33
CA PRO A 301 -19.79 3.59 -2.17
C PRO A 301 -19.62 4.70 -1.13
N GLY A 302 -20.62 4.88 -0.24
CA GLY A 302 -20.61 5.96 0.75
C GLY A 302 -19.53 5.85 1.83
N PHE A 303 -18.88 4.70 1.98
CA PHE A 303 -17.74 4.50 2.87
C PHE A 303 -16.39 4.79 2.19
N ALA A 304 -16.37 5.01 0.87
CA ALA A 304 -15.13 5.26 0.15
C ALA A 304 -14.56 6.66 0.46
N PRO A 305 -13.23 6.81 0.38
CA PRO A 305 -12.25 5.75 0.15
C PRO A 305 -11.99 4.94 1.42
N ASN A 306 -11.70 3.64 1.25
CA ASN A 306 -11.24 2.77 2.33
C ASN A 306 -9.92 2.06 1.99
N ILE A 307 -9.31 2.36 0.84
CA ILE A 307 -7.90 2.04 0.58
C ILE A 307 -7.09 3.30 0.30
N CYS A 308 -5.79 3.27 0.55
CA CYS A 308 -4.84 4.30 0.16
C CYS A 308 -3.47 3.66 -0.14
N PHE A 309 -2.61 4.35 -0.86
CA PHE A 309 -1.21 3.95 -1.00
C PHE A 309 -0.41 4.34 0.24
N THR A 310 0.57 3.52 0.60
CA THR A 310 1.61 3.84 1.59
C THR A 310 2.81 4.52 0.93
N GLY A 311 3.75 5.06 1.72
CA GLY A 311 5.05 5.53 1.20
C GLY A 311 5.84 4.48 0.40
N LYS A 312 5.56 3.18 0.60
CA LYS A 312 6.16 2.06 -0.15
C LYS A 312 5.37 1.66 -1.41
N ASN A 313 4.37 2.46 -1.81
CA ASN A 313 3.44 2.16 -2.89
C ASN A 313 2.69 0.81 -2.72
N LEU A 314 2.43 0.41 -1.47
CA LEU A 314 1.55 -0.72 -1.13
C LEU A 314 0.14 -0.21 -0.83
N LEU A 315 -0.87 -1.09 -0.85
CA LEU A 315 -2.24 -0.73 -0.47
C LEU A 315 -2.47 -0.96 1.02
N ASN A 316 -2.85 0.09 1.75
CA ASN A 316 -3.48 -0.02 3.06
C ASN A 316 -5.00 -0.03 2.90
N LEU A 317 -5.67 -0.76 3.77
CA LEU A 317 -7.12 -0.90 3.86
C LEU A 317 -7.58 -0.55 5.27
N GLU A 318 -8.60 0.31 5.35
CA GLU A 318 -9.36 0.52 6.58
C GLU A 318 -10.36 -0.61 6.81
N ILE A 319 -10.26 -1.21 7.99
CA ILE A 319 -11.02 -2.39 8.38
C ILE A 319 -11.41 -2.31 9.85
N VAL A 320 -12.60 -2.80 10.21
CA VAL A 320 -13.03 -2.83 11.61
C VAL A 320 -12.83 -4.24 12.18
N TYR A 321 -12.10 -4.32 13.29
CA TYR A 321 -11.88 -5.53 14.06
C TYR A 321 -12.02 -5.21 15.55
N ASP A 322 -12.79 -6.02 16.27
CA ASP A 322 -12.99 -5.86 17.72
C ASP A 322 -13.38 -4.44 18.17
N HIS A 323 -14.27 -3.79 17.40
CA HIS A 323 -14.73 -2.41 17.62
C HIS A 323 -13.68 -1.31 17.38
N GLU A 324 -12.48 -1.68 16.95
CA GLU A 324 -11.40 -0.76 16.55
C GLU A 324 -11.33 -0.64 15.03
N LEU A 325 -10.93 0.54 14.57
CA LEU A 325 -10.63 0.78 13.16
C LEU A 325 -9.13 0.61 12.97
N LEU A 326 -8.76 -0.40 12.19
CA LEU A 326 -7.38 -0.77 11.89
C LEU A 326 -7.02 -0.39 10.45
N GLN A 327 -5.73 -0.19 10.22
CA GLN A 327 -5.11 -0.03 8.90
C GLN A 327 -4.20 -1.22 8.63
N MET A 328 -4.63 -2.06 7.70
CA MET A 328 -3.93 -3.31 7.35
C MET A 328 -3.57 -3.32 5.88
N ASN A 329 -2.41 -3.88 5.51
CA ASN A 329 -2.03 -4.01 4.12
C ASN A 329 -3.00 -4.96 3.40
N PHE A 330 -3.48 -4.57 2.24
CA PHE A 330 -4.41 -5.37 1.43
C PHE A 330 -3.64 -6.16 0.38
N ASP A 331 -3.41 -7.45 0.66
CA ASP A 331 -2.36 -8.22 0.00
C ASP A 331 -2.86 -9.60 -0.45
N SER A 332 -3.17 -9.73 -1.74
CA SER A 332 -3.54 -11.02 -2.36
C SER A 332 -2.34 -11.95 -2.60
N GLY A 333 -1.10 -11.46 -2.47
CA GLY A 333 0.12 -12.28 -2.48
C GLY A 333 0.37 -12.95 -1.12
N SER A 334 -0.10 -12.32 -0.03
CA SER A 334 -0.09 -12.93 1.29
C SER A 334 -1.11 -14.06 1.39
N CYS A 335 -0.62 -15.26 1.73
CA CYS A 335 -1.43 -16.46 1.83
C CYS A 335 -2.41 -16.44 3.02
N LEU A 336 -2.06 -15.73 4.10
CA LEU A 336 -2.79 -15.71 5.38
C LEU A 336 -2.81 -14.30 5.96
N SER A 337 -3.94 -13.95 6.57
CA SER A 337 -4.11 -12.71 7.30
C SER A 337 -3.43 -12.81 8.67
N HIS A 338 -2.88 -11.70 9.14
CA HIS A 338 -2.30 -11.61 10.48
C HIS A 338 -2.32 -10.17 10.99
N LEU A 339 -2.27 -10.03 12.31
CA LEU A 339 -2.02 -8.76 12.99
C LEU A 339 -0.52 -8.65 13.30
N ASN A 340 0.03 -7.45 13.16
CA ASN A 340 1.46 -7.21 13.32
C ASN A 340 1.83 -6.90 14.79
N TYR A 341 3.12 -6.67 15.03
CA TYR A 341 3.65 -6.39 16.36
C TYR A 341 3.02 -5.15 17.01
N ASP A 342 2.75 -4.09 16.24
CA ASP A 342 2.15 -2.85 16.77
C ASP A 342 0.80 -3.12 17.44
N TYR A 343 -0.02 -3.98 16.83
CA TYR A 343 -1.29 -4.42 17.42
C TYR A 343 -1.05 -5.31 18.64
N PHE A 344 -0.08 -6.23 18.57
CA PHE A 344 0.28 -7.10 19.69
C PHE A 344 0.68 -6.28 20.92
N GLU A 345 1.52 -5.27 20.76
CA GLU A 345 2.02 -4.45 21.85
C GLU A 345 0.90 -3.69 22.55
N GLN A 346 -0.04 -3.11 21.79
CA GLN A 346 -1.20 -2.41 22.33
C GLN A 346 -2.18 -3.34 23.07
N HIS A 347 -2.27 -4.60 22.65
CA HIS A 347 -3.26 -5.57 23.14
C HIS A 347 -2.68 -6.76 23.90
N LYS A 348 -1.42 -6.67 24.32
CA LYS A 348 -0.60 -7.78 24.81
C LYS A 348 -1.28 -8.62 25.89
N ASP A 349 -1.70 -7.98 26.98
CA ASP A 349 -2.32 -8.65 28.14
C ASP A 349 -3.57 -9.47 27.78
N ARG A 350 -4.31 -9.02 26.76
CA ARG A 350 -5.48 -9.73 26.26
C ARG A 350 -5.06 -10.90 25.39
N ILE A 351 -4.16 -10.67 24.44
CA ILE A 351 -3.71 -11.69 23.48
C ILE A 351 -3.04 -12.85 24.21
N GLU A 352 -2.12 -12.58 25.13
CA GLU A 352 -1.42 -13.61 25.92
C GLU A 352 -2.36 -14.45 26.79
N ARG A 353 -3.57 -13.95 27.08
CA ARG A 353 -4.58 -14.66 27.88
C ARG A 353 -5.48 -15.58 27.05
N ILE A 354 -5.77 -15.21 25.79
CA ILE A 354 -6.80 -15.87 24.98
C ILE A 354 -6.24 -16.66 23.79
N ALA A 355 -4.97 -16.46 23.44
CA ALA A 355 -4.34 -17.04 22.28
C ALA A 355 -3.24 -18.04 22.65
N GLU A 356 -2.96 -18.97 21.76
CA GLU A 356 -1.90 -19.97 21.95
C GLU A 356 -0.60 -19.48 21.31
N ARG A 357 0.52 -19.58 22.02
CA ARG A 357 1.83 -19.23 21.47
C ARG A 357 2.27 -20.27 20.46
N ASP A 358 2.74 -19.82 19.31
CA ASP A 358 3.26 -20.65 18.22
C ASP A 358 4.37 -19.90 17.46
N SER A 359 4.78 -20.43 16.30
CA SER A 359 5.71 -19.80 15.38
C SER A 359 5.19 -19.89 13.94
N MET A 360 5.49 -18.87 13.14
CA MET A 360 5.12 -18.82 11.73
C MET A 360 6.37 -18.64 10.87
N GLY A 361 6.49 -19.50 9.86
CA GLY A 361 7.50 -19.37 8.81
C GLY A 361 6.99 -18.44 7.71
N LEU A 362 7.87 -17.56 7.26
CA LEU A 362 7.64 -16.57 6.21
C LEU A 362 8.61 -16.81 5.07
N GLY A 363 8.15 -16.62 3.84
CA GLY A 363 8.98 -16.79 2.64
C GLY A 363 8.54 -15.82 1.56
N GLY A 364 9.52 -15.27 0.85
CA GLY A 364 9.30 -14.28 -0.21
C GLY A 364 10.61 -13.87 -0.85
N PHE A 365 10.59 -12.77 -1.61
CA PHE A 365 11.82 -12.22 -2.16
C PHE A 365 12.80 -11.85 -1.05
N GLY A 366 14.08 -12.18 -1.23
CA GLY A 366 15.13 -11.88 -0.25
C GLY A 366 15.30 -12.89 0.88
N GLY A 367 14.45 -13.93 0.98
CA GLY A 367 14.72 -15.07 1.86
C GLY A 367 13.52 -15.63 2.61
N THR A 368 13.82 -16.27 3.74
CA THR A 368 12.84 -16.80 4.69
C THR A 368 13.11 -16.26 6.09
N ALA A 369 12.05 -16.13 6.89
CA ALA A 369 12.16 -15.77 8.30
C ALA A 369 11.22 -16.63 9.16
N TRP A 370 11.46 -16.61 10.46
CA TRP A 370 10.57 -17.21 11.45
C TRP A 370 10.23 -16.18 12.51
N VAL A 371 8.94 -16.04 12.80
CA VAL A 371 8.44 -15.13 13.82
C VAL A 371 7.69 -15.87 14.91
N CYS A 372 7.79 -15.35 16.13
CA CYS A 372 6.91 -15.77 17.21
C CYS A 372 5.52 -15.19 16.95
N ILE A 373 4.49 -16.02 17.14
CA ILE A 373 3.10 -15.59 17.01
C ILE A 373 2.26 -16.04 18.20
N TYR A 374 1.12 -15.39 18.35
CA TYR A 374 -0.02 -15.89 19.09
C TYR A 374 -1.15 -16.23 18.11
N LYS A 375 -1.71 -17.43 18.21
CA LYS A 375 -2.75 -17.93 17.33
C LYS A 375 -4.12 -17.82 18.00
N LEU A 376 -5.00 -17.06 17.38
CA LEU A 376 -6.40 -16.91 17.77
C LEU A 376 -7.27 -17.95 17.04
N PRO A 377 -8.38 -18.43 17.65
CA PRO A 377 -9.28 -19.44 17.08
C PRO A 377 -10.16 -18.95 15.91
N GLY A 378 -9.82 -17.80 15.30
CA GLY A 378 -10.54 -17.15 14.21
C GLY A 378 -10.89 -15.71 14.54
N ALA A 379 -11.18 -14.92 13.50
CA ALA A 379 -11.50 -13.51 13.62
C ALA A 379 -12.43 -13.06 12.51
N CYS A 380 -13.31 -12.12 12.82
CA CYS A 380 -14.23 -11.52 11.86
C CYS A 380 -13.92 -10.04 11.71
N PHE A 381 -13.75 -9.60 10.46
CA PHE A 381 -13.37 -8.25 10.12
C PHE A 381 -14.41 -7.63 9.19
N GLN A 382 -14.78 -6.39 9.44
CA GLN A 382 -15.70 -5.64 8.57
C GLN A 382 -14.92 -4.78 7.58
N ILE A 383 -15.12 -5.07 6.29
CA ILE A 383 -14.59 -4.31 5.15
C ILE A 383 -15.77 -3.60 4.48
N GLY A 384 -15.82 -2.28 4.63
CA GLY A 384 -16.95 -1.48 4.18
C GLY A 384 -18.26 -1.94 4.86
N GLU A 385 -19.19 -2.46 4.07
CA GLU A 385 -20.53 -2.85 4.55
C GLU A 385 -20.62 -4.28 5.07
N TYR A 386 -19.63 -5.15 4.79
CA TYR A 386 -19.76 -6.59 5.06
C TYR A 386 -18.61 -7.14 5.90
N THR A 387 -18.94 -8.19 6.65
CA THR A 387 -18.00 -8.91 7.50
C THR A 387 -17.54 -10.19 6.84
N GLY A 388 -16.22 -10.40 6.81
CA GLY A 388 -15.56 -11.65 6.45
C GLY A 388 -14.92 -12.26 7.69
N CYS A 389 -14.80 -13.59 7.74
CA CYS A 389 -14.21 -14.28 8.89
C CYS A 389 -13.17 -15.30 8.44
N THR A 390 -12.15 -15.50 9.27
CA THR A 390 -11.12 -16.54 9.13
C THR A 390 -11.26 -17.55 10.26
N ASP A 391 -10.86 -18.80 9.99
CA ASP A 391 -10.88 -19.90 10.98
C ASP A 391 -9.72 -19.82 11.99
N SER A 392 -8.69 -19.03 11.67
CA SER A 392 -7.59 -18.71 12.57
C SER A 392 -7.01 -17.35 12.20
N LEU A 393 -6.46 -16.64 13.18
CA LEU A 393 -5.73 -15.40 12.95
C LEU A 393 -4.41 -15.45 13.72
N ASN A 394 -3.32 -15.14 13.04
CA ASN A 394 -2.01 -15.03 13.68
C ASN A 394 -1.80 -13.59 14.16
N VAL A 395 -1.18 -13.43 15.32
CA VAL A 395 -0.74 -12.14 15.85
C VAL A 395 0.77 -12.20 16.07
N VAL A 396 1.52 -11.40 15.33
CA VAL A 396 2.99 -11.38 15.36
C VAL A 396 3.47 -10.76 16.68
N ALA A 397 4.35 -11.48 17.38
CA ALA A 397 4.93 -11.04 18.65
C ALA A 397 6.44 -10.76 18.56
N THR A 398 7.02 -10.87 17.36
CA THR A 398 8.39 -10.46 17.06
C THR A 398 8.40 -8.99 16.61
N PRO A 399 9.19 -8.10 17.23
CA PRO A 399 9.28 -6.69 16.83
C PRO A 399 9.71 -6.48 15.37
N GLU A 400 9.27 -5.38 14.76
CA GLU A 400 9.57 -5.04 13.35
C GLU A 400 11.08 -4.94 13.06
N GLN A 401 11.85 -4.46 14.04
CA GLN A 401 13.30 -4.22 13.95
C GLN A 401 14.11 -5.49 13.67
N ASP A 402 13.51 -6.67 13.79
CA ASP A 402 14.13 -7.98 13.52
C ASP A 402 13.98 -8.45 12.05
N ALA A 403 13.92 -7.50 11.10
CA ALA A 403 14.08 -7.67 9.65
C ALA A 403 12.83 -8.05 8.81
N LEU A 404 11.62 -7.65 9.20
CA LEU A 404 10.41 -7.94 8.41
C LEU A 404 9.52 -6.71 8.20
N HIS A 405 9.00 -6.54 6.99
CA HIS A 405 8.08 -5.46 6.62
C HIS A 405 6.69 -5.60 7.26
N PHE A 406 6.62 -5.47 8.59
CA PHE A 406 5.41 -5.62 9.39
C PHE A 406 4.99 -4.32 10.12
N ALA A 407 5.24 -3.16 9.52
CA ALA A 407 4.68 -1.89 10.02
C ALA A 407 3.14 -1.89 9.94
N GLY A 408 2.49 -1.17 10.86
CA GLY A 408 1.03 -1.00 10.86
C GLY A 408 0.28 -2.14 11.54
N ASP A 409 -1.06 -2.16 11.47
CA ASP A 409 -1.86 -3.07 12.29
C ASP A 409 -1.83 -4.53 11.82
N GLY A 410 -1.54 -4.79 10.54
CA GLY A 410 -1.51 -6.16 10.01
C GLY A 410 -1.60 -6.28 8.50
N ILE A 411 -1.85 -7.50 8.03
CA ILE A 411 -2.03 -7.86 6.62
C ILE A 411 -3.37 -8.59 6.44
N VAL A 412 -4.15 -8.18 5.45
CA VAL A 412 -5.34 -8.87 4.95
C VAL A 412 -4.92 -9.75 3.77
N GLY A 413 -4.85 -11.06 4.02
CA GLY A 413 -4.39 -12.07 3.07
C GLY A 413 -5.52 -12.90 2.44
N MET A 414 -5.11 -13.91 1.66
CA MET A 414 -6.01 -14.71 0.82
C MET A 414 -7.07 -15.52 1.58
N ASP A 415 -6.85 -15.87 2.84
CA ASP A 415 -7.88 -16.46 3.70
C ASP A 415 -9.07 -15.52 3.92
N MET A 416 -8.81 -14.23 4.16
CA MET A 416 -9.83 -13.19 4.26
C MET A 416 -10.49 -12.95 2.91
N PHE A 417 -9.72 -12.86 1.82
CA PHE A 417 -10.30 -12.68 0.48
C PHE A 417 -11.31 -13.80 0.19
N ARG A 418 -10.94 -15.05 0.51
CA ARG A 418 -11.77 -16.23 0.32
C ARG A 418 -12.96 -16.31 1.27
N SER A 419 -13.10 -15.44 2.27
CA SER A 419 -14.33 -15.35 3.06
C SER A 419 -15.48 -14.66 2.30
N PHE A 420 -15.14 -13.85 1.29
CA PHE A 420 -16.10 -13.13 0.43
C PHE A 420 -16.39 -13.87 -0.87
N SER A 421 -17.55 -13.61 -1.47
CA SER A 421 -17.88 -14.09 -2.81
C SER A 421 -17.34 -13.19 -3.90
N THR A 422 -17.39 -11.89 -3.67
CA THR A 422 -16.96 -10.88 -4.63
C THR A 422 -16.15 -9.82 -3.91
N ILE A 423 -15.05 -9.39 -4.53
CA ILE A 423 -14.22 -8.29 -4.06
C ILE A 423 -13.99 -7.37 -5.24
N THR A 424 -14.52 -6.16 -5.17
CA THR A 424 -14.22 -5.07 -6.12
C THR A 424 -13.07 -4.26 -5.56
N ILE A 425 -11.99 -4.14 -6.33
CA ILE A 425 -10.83 -3.32 -6.01
C ILE A 425 -10.80 -2.20 -7.04
N ASN A 426 -11.12 -0.98 -6.61
CA ASN A 426 -11.12 0.19 -7.47
C ASN A 426 -9.99 1.12 -7.03
N LEU A 427 -8.98 1.23 -7.89
CA LEU A 427 -7.78 2.05 -7.68
C LEU A 427 -7.96 3.49 -8.16
N LYS A 428 -9.05 3.80 -8.89
CA LYS A 428 -9.33 5.18 -9.31
C LYS A 428 -9.97 6.01 -8.19
N ASP A 429 -11.01 5.45 -7.56
CA ASP A 429 -11.76 6.07 -6.48
C ASP A 429 -11.35 5.50 -5.10
N MET A 430 -10.32 4.65 -5.09
CA MET A 430 -9.63 4.13 -3.90
C MET A 430 -10.57 3.43 -2.90
N PHE A 431 -11.29 2.42 -3.37
CA PHE A 431 -12.10 1.58 -2.49
C PHE A 431 -11.97 0.07 -2.75
N VAL A 432 -12.16 -0.69 -1.69
CA VAL A 432 -12.46 -2.13 -1.72
C VAL A 432 -13.90 -2.34 -1.25
N LYS A 433 -14.71 -2.92 -2.12
CA LYS A 433 -16.10 -3.31 -1.81
C LYS A 433 -16.24 -4.82 -1.87
N THR A 434 -16.77 -5.40 -0.80
CA THR A 434 -16.94 -6.85 -0.69
C THR A 434 -18.40 -7.26 -0.81
N THR A 435 -18.66 -8.54 -1.02
CA THR A 435 -19.97 -9.16 -0.89
C THR A 435 -19.79 -10.56 -0.29
N PRO A 436 -20.58 -10.95 0.73
CA PRO A 436 -20.33 -12.18 1.47
C PRO A 436 -20.80 -13.44 0.73
N LYS A 437 -20.18 -14.59 1.05
CA LYS A 437 -20.58 -15.91 0.53
C LYS A 437 -21.98 -16.37 0.99
N MET A 438 -22.42 -15.90 2.16
CA MET A 438 -23.77 -16.11 2.66
C MET A 438 -24.31 -14.77 3.20
N GLN A 439 -25.51 -14.36 2.79
CA GLN A 439 -26.16 -13.16 3.34
C GLN A 439 -26.60 -13.43 4.78
N GLY A 440 -25.72 -13.15 5.74
CA GLY A 440 -26.13 -12.88 7.12
C GLY A 440 -26.66 -11.45 7.17
N LYS A 441 -27.95 -11.26 7.45
CA LYS A 441 -28.49 -9.92 7.75
C LYS A 441 -27.79 -9.38 8.99
N ASN A 442 -27.40 -8.11 8.90
CA ASN A 442 -26.84 -7.23 9.92
C ASN A 442 -25.32 -7.31 10.12
N ALA A 443 -24.57 -6.65 9.24
CA ALA A 443 -23.42 -5.88 9.71
C ALA A 443 -23.95 -4.51 10.16
N MET A 444 -23.50 -4.02 11.32
CA MET A 444 -23.76 -2.62 11.66
C MET A 444 -23.08 -1.74 10.60
N ILE A 445 -23.86 -0.88 9.94
CA ILE A 445 -23.29 0.16 9.09
C ILE A 445 -22.44 1.04 10.00
N TYR A 446 -21.14 1.01 9.79
CA TYR A 446 -20.19 1.77 10.59
C TYR A 446 -20.26 3.23 10.18
N ASP A 447 -20.59 4.12 11.12
CA ASP A 447 -20.68 5.57 10.89
C ASP A 447 -19.32 6.21 11.17
N SER A 448 -18.60 6.53 10.09
CA SER A 448 -17.27 7.17 10.16
C SER A 448 -17.27 8.49 10.93
N LYS A 449 -18.42 9.16 11.12
CA LYS A 449 -18.53 10.41 11.89
C LYS A 449 -18.49 10.20 13.41
N LYS A 450 -18.57 8.95 13.89
CA LYS A 450 -18.60 8.63 15.34
C LYS A 450 -17.27 8.21 15.93
N LEU A 451 -16.23 8.02 15.11
CA LEU A 451 -14.86 7.85 15.62
C LEU A 451 -14.30 9.20 16.08
N ARG A 452 -14.31 9.42 17.39
CA ARG A 452 -13.28 10.24 18.02
C ARG A 452 -12.16 9.28 18.40
N LEU A 453 -11.14 9.17 17.55
CA LEU A 453 -9.88 8.54 17.94
C LEU A 453 -9.36 9.28 19.18
N LYS A 454 -9.25 8.58 20.31
CA LYS A 454 -8.56 9.11 21.49
C LYS A 454 -7.08 8.78 21.31
N LEU A 455 -6.35 9.66 20.64
CA LEU A 455 -4.90 9.62 20.67
C LEU A 455 -4.42 10.36 21.93
N PRO A 456 -3.38 9.88 22.65
CA PRO A 456 -2.66 10.70 23.63
C PRO A 456 -1.87 11.80 22.90
N GLU A 457 -1.96 13.03 23.39
CA GLU A 457 -1.61 14.26 22.66
C GLU A 457 -0.66 15.14 23.48
N ASP A 458 0.61 15.25 23.07
CA ASP A 458 1.53 16.28 23.58
C ASP A 458 2.62 16.76 22.59
N GLN A 459 2.55 18.08 22.34
CA GLN A 459 3.51 19.09 21.85
C GLN A 459 4.36 18.82 20.59
N LEU A 460 3.99 19.46 19.48
CA LEU A 460 4.85 19.68 18.31
C LEU A 460 4.75 21.14 17.83
N ASN A 461 5.87 21.78 17.53
CA ASN A 461 5.87 23.05 16.78
C ASN A 461 5.72 22.76 15.28
N ILE A 462 5.28 23.75 14.49
CA ILE A 462 5.07 23.62 13.02
C ILE A 462 6.30 23.07 12.28
N THR A 463 7.52 23.27 12.81
CA THR A 463 8.76 22.68 12.26
C THR A 463 8.93 21.18 12.56
N ASP A 464 8.36 20.66 13.65
CA ASP A 464 8.44 19.24 14.03
C ASP A 464 7.36 18.40 13.31
N ILE A 465 6.34 19.07 12.75
CA ILE A 465 5.24 18.50 11.97
C ILE A 465 5.68 17.94 10.59
N LEU A 466 6.93 18.18 10.19
CA LEU A 466 7.37 18.00 8.80
C LEU A 466 8.53 16.99 8.62
N LEU A 467 8.99 16.32 9.67
CA LEU A 467 10.14 15.40 9.57
C LEU A 467 9.76 14.00 9.05
N GLY A 468 8.50 13.56 9.22
CA GLY A 468 8.11 12.18 8.91
C GLY A 468 8.19 11.81 7.42
N ILE A 469 7.89 12.74 6.50
CA ILE A 469 7.84 12.44 5.06
C ILE A 469 9.24 12.28 4.46
N ALA A 470 10.21 13.03 5.00
CA ALA A 470 11.61 12.96 4.60
C ALA A 470 12.24 11.61 4.93
N ASP A 471 11.99 11.10 6.15
CA ASP A 471 12.53 9.83 6.63
C ASP A 471 12.04 8.63 5.82
N ILE A 472 10.83 8.68 5.23
CA ILE A 472 10.30 7.61 4.37
C ILE A 472 11.20 7.38 3.17
N TYR A 473 11.49 8.44 2.43
CA TYR A 473 12.30 8.34 1.21
C TYR A 473 13.77 8.17 1.59
N LEU A 474 14.26 8.87 2.61
CA LEU A 474 15.65 8.74 3.04
C LEU A 474 15.98 7.35 3.57
N ASN A 475 15.16 6.75 4.44
CA ASN A 475 15.39 5.39 4.95
C ASN A 475 15.19 4.33 3.86
N TYR A 476 14.21 4.51 2.95
CA TYR A 476 14.06 3.62 1.79
C TYR A 476 15.34 3.53 0.93
N TRP A 477 16.13 4.60 0.86
CA TRP A 477 17.41 4.62 0.14
C TRP A 477 18.65 4.39 1.04
N ASN A 478 18.56 4.68 2.34
CA ASN A 478 19.66 4.58 3.30
C ASN A 478 19.78 3.22 4.00
N ASP A 479 18.76 2.34 3.93
CA ASP A 479 18.82 0.93 4.38
C ASP A 479 19.82 0.07 3.56
N HIS A 480 20.73 0.72 2.84
CA HIS A 480 21.70 0.17 1.90
C HIS A 480 23.13 0.45 2.38
N ARG A 481 23.43 0.01 3.61
CA ARG A 481 24.80 -0.26 4.05
C ARG A 481 24.93 -1.65 4.64
#